data_AF-A0A538AFZ2-F1
#
_entry.id   AF-A0A538AFZ2-F1
#
_cell.length_a   1.000
_cell.length_b   1.000
_cell.length_c   1.000
_cell.angle_alpha   90.00
_cell.angle_beta   90.00
_cell.angle_gamma   90.00
#
_symmetry.space_group_name_H-M   'P 1'
#
loop_
_entity.id
_entity.type
_entity.pdbx_description
1 polymer ?
#
loop_
_entity_poly.entity_id
_entity_poly.type
_entity_poly.pdbx_seq_one_letter_code
_entity_poly.pdbx_strand_id
1 'polypeptide(L)' 'MEDGEKRRNRMRSFLLGGLLGASAVLAAARRRRGAPKRPRPAGLAAFEDAPCYLETVERERQENG' A
#
# COMPACT_ATOMS: atom_id res chain seq x y z
N MET A 1 -17.98 38.57 16.45
CA MET A 1 -18.48 37.17 16.38
C MET A 1 -18.00 36.41 15.12
N GLU A 2 -16.96 36.88 14.40
CA GLU A 2 -16.50 36.24 13.15
C GLU A 2 -15.42 35.15 13.33
N ASP A 3 -14.68 35.14 14.44
CA ASP A 3 -13.59 34.18 14.68
C ASP A 3 -14.05 32.73 14.81
N GLY A 4 -15.25 32.52 15.37
CA GLY A 4 -15.85 31.19 15.48
C GLY A 4 -16.16 30.56 14.12
N GLU A 5 -16.52 31.38 13.13
CA GLU A 5 -16.84 30.95 11.76
C GLU A 5 -15.60 30.49 11.00
N LYS A 6 -14.50 31.24 11.13
CA LYS A 6 -13.23 30.88 10.51
C LYS A 6 -12.64 29.62 11.12
N ARG A 7 -12.77 29.43 12.44
CA ARG A 7 -12.25 28.24 13.14
C ARG A 7 -13.00 26.96 12.74
N ARG A 8 -14.34 27.00 12.68
CA ARG A 8 -15.13 25.85 12.24
C ARG A 8 -14.87 25.48 10.77
N ASN A 9 -14.63 26.48 9.91
CA ASN A 9 -14.37 26.22 8.50
C ASN A 9 -13.05 25.49 8.30
N ARG A 10 -11.98 25.94 8.99
CA ARG A 10 -10.68 25.24 8.98
C ARG A 10 -10.80 23.81 9.49
N MET A 11 -11.52 23.60 10.59
CA MET A 11 -11.71 22.26 11.17
C MET A 11 -12.46 21.32 10.20
N ARG A 12 -13.46 21.83 9.48
CA ARG A 12 -14.13 21.07 8.42
C ARG A 12 -13.18 20.69 7.29
N SER A 13 -12.32 21.60 6.85
CA SER A 13 -11.32 21.29 5.81
C SER A 13 -10.35 20.19 6.25
N PHE A 14 -9.92 20.19 7.52
CA PHE A 14 -9.08 19.11 8.04
C PHE A 14 -9.81 17.76 8.09
N LEU A 15 -11.07 17.74 8.52
CA LEU A 15 -11.87 16.51 8.56
C LEU A 15 -12.13 15.96 7.15
N LEU A 16 -12.47 16.83 6.21
CA LEU A 16 -12.68 16.45 4.81
C LEU A 16 -11.38 15.95 4.18
N GLY A 17 -10.26 16.64 4.40
CA GLY A 17 -8.95 16.21 3.92
C GLY A 17 -8.51 14.87 4.51
N GLY A 18 -8.72 14.68 5.81
CA GLY A 18 -8.45 13.41 6.50
C GLY A 18 -9.29 12.25 5.96
N LEU A 19 -10.59 12.47 5.75
CA LEU A 19 -11.50 11.47 5.20
C LEU A 19 -11.12 11.09 3.76
N LEU A 20 -10.78 12.06 2.92
CA LEU A 20 -10.34 11.83 1.55
C LEU A 20 -9.04 11.02 1.51
N GLY A 21 -8.07 11.39 2.36
CA GLY A 21 -6.80 10.68 2.49
C GLY A 21 -6.97 9.24 2.96
N ALA A 22 -7.76 9.02 4.01
CA ALA A 22 -8.07 7.68 4.52
C ALA A 22 -8.76 6.81 3.44
N SER A 23 -9.69 7.40 2.69
CA SER A 23 -10.40 6.73 1.60
C SER A 23 -9.45 6.34 0.46
N ALA A 24 -8.50 7.21 0.10
CA ALA A 24 -7.50 6.93 -0.91
C ALA A 24 -6.57 5.77 -0.49
N VAL A 25 -6.12 5.75 0.76
CA VAL A 25 -5.28 4.66 1.31
C VAL A 25 -6.07 3.34 1.29
N LEU A 26 -7.32 3.35 1.74
CA LEU A 26 -8.19 2.17 1.72
C LEU A 26 -8.41 1.65 0.28
N ALA A 27 -8.68 2.54 -0.66
CA ALA A 27 -8.86 2.17 -2.06
C ALA A 27 -7.57 1.59 -2.66
N ALA A 28 -6.40 2.18 -2.36
CA ALA A 28 -5.11 1.66 -2.80
C ALA A 28 -4.80 0.29 -2.19
N ALA A 29 -5.08 0.10 -0.89
CA ALA A 29 -4.91 -1.19 -0.22
C ALA A 29 -5.83 -2.27 -0.82
N ARG A 30 -7.11 -1.94 -1.06
CA ARG A 30 -8.07 -2.86 -1.70
C ARG A 30 -7.66 -3.19 -3.13
N ARG A 31 -7.19 -2.19 -3.89
CA ARG A 31 -6.66 -2.38 -5.25
C ARG A 31 -5.44 -3.29 -5.25
N ARG A 32 -4.53 -3.16 -4.28
CA ARG A 32 -3.36 -4.05 -4.16
C ARG A 32 -3.76 -5.50 -3.86
N ARG A 33 -4.77 -5.71 -3.01
CA ARG A 33 -5.26 -7.06 -2.65
C ARG A 33 -6.06 -7.74 -3.76
N GLY A 34 -6.87 -6.97 -4.49
CA GLY A 34 -7.73 -7.47 -5.57
C GLY A 34 -7.10 -7.38 -6.96
N ALA A 35 -5.91 -6.79 -7.10
CA ALA A 35 -5.21 -6.82 -8.37
C ALA A 35 -4.89 -8.28 -8.70
N PRO A 36 -5.27 -8.77 -9.91
CA PRO A 36 -4.78 -10.06 -10.36
C PRO A 36 -3.27 -10.03 -10.23
N LYS A 37 -2.65 -11.07 -9.65
CA LYS A 37 -1.19 -11.25 -9.67
C LYS A 37 -0.80 -11.06 -11.13
N ARG A 38 -0.24 -9.89 -11.46
CA ARG A 38 0.24 -9.64 -12.82
C ARG A 38 1.18 -10.81 -13.10
N PRO A 39 0.99 -11.53 -14.22
CA PRO A 39 1.89 -12.62 -14.56
C PRO A 39 3.30 -12.06 -14.45
N ARG A 40 4.12 -12.71 -13.62
CA ARG A 40 5.50 -12.26 -13.43
C ARG A 40 6.11 -12.16 -14.83
N PRO A 41 6.80 -11.06 -15.16
CA PRO A 41 7.42 -10.93 -16.47
C PRO A 41 8.24 -12.18 -16.75
N ALA A 42 7.98 -12.85 -17.88
CA ALA A 42 8.44 -14.21 -18.15
C ALA A 42 9.97 -14.38 -17.97
N GLY A 43 10.74 -13.31 -18.18
CA GLY A 43 12.19 -13.31 -17.98
C GLY A 43 12.64 -13.48 -16.52
N LEU A 44 11.82 -13.14 -15.52
CA LEU A 44 12.21 -13.33 -14.11
C LEU A 44 11.99 -14.77 -13.64
N ALA A 45 11.09 -15.52 -14.28
CA ALA A 45 10.82 -16.92 -13.90
C ALA A 45 12.07 -17.80 -14.03
N ALA A 46 12.91 -17.55 -15.05
CA ALA A 46 14.17 -18.28 -15.24
C ALA A 46 15.21 -18.05 -14.13
N PHE A 47 15.14 -16.91 -13.44
CA PHE A 47 16.04 -16.60 -12.30
C PHE A 47 15.47 -17.10 -10.97
N GLU A 48 14.15 -17.26 -10.87
CA GLU A 48 13.49 -17.79 -9.67
C GLU A 48 13.74 -19.30 -9.49
N ASP A 49 14.06 -20.02 -10.57
CA ASP A 49 14.47 -21.44 -10.52
C ASP A 49 15.96 -21.64 -10.21
N ALA A 50 16.75 -20.57 -10.08
CA ALA A 50 18.17 -20.68 -9.78
C ALA A 50 18.37 -21.19 -8.34
N PRO A 51 19.30 -22.14 -8.09
CA PRO A 51 19.54 -22.68 -6.75
C PRO A 51 19.88 -21.60 -5.72
N CYS A 52 20.70 -20.62 -6.12
CA CYS A 52 21.10 -19.50 -5.26
C CYS A 52 19.93 -18.57 -4.87
N TYR A 53 18.89 -18.49 -5.70
CA TYR A 53 17.70 -17.71 -5.40
C TYR A 53 16.84 -18.41 -4.34
N LEU A 54 16.64 -19.73 -4.48
CA LEU A 54 15.86 -20.53 -3.53
C LEU A 54 16.48 -20.51 -2.13
N GLU A 55 17.79 -20.66 -2.02
CA GLU A 55 18.52 -20.56 -0.74
C GLU A 55 18.30 -19.20 -0.05
N THR A 56 18.31 -18.12 -0.84
CA THR A 56 18.09 -16.76 -0.32
C THR A 56 16.66 -16.60 0.19
N VAL A 57 15.67 -17.04 -0.57
CA VAL A 57 14.25 -16.99 -0.20
C VAL A 57 13.96 -17.84 1.04
N GLU A 58 14.58 -19.00 1.14
CA GLU A 58 14.42 -19.90 2.29
C GLU A 58 15.04 -19.32 3.57
N ARG A 59 16.17 -18.63 3.47
CA ARG A 59 16.76 -17.89 4.58
C ARG A 59 15.86 -16.75 5.05
N GLU A 60 15.35 -15.93 4.14
CA GLU A 60 14.45 -14.81 4.47
C GLU A 60 13.16 -15.30 5.15
N ARG A 61 12.65 -16.47 4.76
CA ARG A 61 11.46 -17.07 5.36
C ARG A 61 11.70 -17.55 6.79
N GLN A 62 12.91 -18.02 7.09
CA GLN A 62 13.30 -18.43 8.44
C GLN A 62 13.59 -17.23 9.35
N GLU A 63 14.02 -16.10 8.79
CA GLU A 63 14.30 -14.87 9.54
C GLU A 63 13.04 -14.06 9.87
N ASN A 64 12.03 -14.09 9.00
CA ASN A 64 10.77 -13.33 9.14
C ASN A 64 9.56 -14.16 9.65
N GLY A 65 9.77 -15.42 10.03
CA GLY A 65 8.75 -16.31 10.59
C GLY A 65 8.82 -16.36 12.11
#